data_AF-A0AAX1NDX1-F1
#
_entry.id   AF-A0AAX1NDX1-F1
#
_cell.length_a   1.000
_cell.length_b   1.000
_cell.length_c   1.000
_cell.angle_alpha   90.00
_cell.angle_beta   90.00
_cell.angle_gamma   90.00
#
_symmetry.space_group_name_H-M   'P 1'
#
loop_
_entity.id
_entity.type
_entity.pdbx_description
1 polymer ?
#
loop_
_entity_poly.entity_id
_entity_poly.type
_entity_poly.pdbx_seq_one_letter_code
_entity_poly.pdbx_strand_id
1 'polypeptide(L)'
;MKKNIYFFLYLFFTFCFISCKQEVKEKELIKPINQVKVFFNTTETPYYGVSMPTSNIVQFPSIDSKKSNEDIYLKDSVYQGFSMQAKLDNKEDLIGRISISTTTQIIDNNTDFISPELQIDTQKSILEPGFFEVYLPNEDITAVFTTGKNVAFQKYTFPNTNSAQIIIDPIYKNAGKVIDAQLYTTSPREVLGYNVIQQNNKAVKVYFAIKFTKDYYGFRLINDQKISNKLKLNSKKLKGVATFMTNENEAVEVKVAFSGKSIREAKNILRSESHNSFSLAVNNAQNEWESLFGKFYLEGGSDIQNEKFYSGVYFSHHFNPFDKIEDYNPLMSFTSKMTTTNSYGKVDFASKKLQQNTSIDSLNVEYFSFISTGFRLTDIDETYQIDAPIFNRISLDLLNGKNLVIEAKNRTELNNKVSKVTFNDKKLNNNLITYSQIMEGGILKVYFDTVNN
;
A
#
# COMPACT_ATOMS: atom_id res chain seq x y z
N MET A 1 51.36 64.79 50.46
CA MET A 1 51.57 63.51 51.18
C MET A 1 51.52 62.37 50.17
N LYS A 2 52.40 61.39 50.37
CA LYS A 2 52.94 60.31 49.49
C LYS A 2 51.97 59.49 48.59
N LYS A 3 52.50 59.13 47.39
CA LYS A 3 52.46 57.84 46.62
C LYS A 3 51.11 57.33 46.08
N ASN A 4 50.91 56.76 44.87
CA ASN A 4 51.71 56.10 43.79
C ASN A 4 51.04 56.43 42.43
N ILE A 5 51.68 56.76 41.29
CA ILE A 5 52.54 56.00 40.35
C ILE A 5 51.92 54.67 39.86
N TYR A 6 51.30 54.65 38.67
CA TYR A 6 51.82 54.03 37.44
C TYR A 6 50.86 54.26 36.24
N PHE A 7 51.40 54.89 35.20
CA PHE A 7 50.85 55.09 33.86
C PHE A 7 51.82 54.34 32.94
N PHE A 8 51.38 53.30 32.22
CA PHE A 8 51.88 52.89 30.90
C PHE A 8 51.25 51.56 30.43
N LEU A 9 50.86 51.56 29.15
CA LEU A 9 50.82 50.42 28.22
C LEU A 9 50.24 49.08 28.71
N TYR A 10 49.04 48.75 28.22
CA TYR A 10 48.85 47.46 27.55
C TYR A 10 47.65 47.49 26.60
N LEU A 11 47.96 47.73 25.32
CA LEU A 11 47.18 47.35 24.16
C LEU A 11 47.23 45.81 24.10
N PHE A 12 46.17 45.11 24.49
CA PHE A 12 46.15 43.64 24.47
C PHE A 12 44.93 43.11 23.71
N PHE A 13 45.22 42.67 22.48
CA PHE A 13 44.70 41.43 21.90
C PHE A 13 43.17 41.23 21.85
N THR A 14 42.48 41.98 21.01
CA THR A 14 41.30 41.45 20.30
C THR A 14 41.80 40.52 19.19
N PHE A 15 42.12 39.27 19.55
CA PHE A 15 42.37 38.22 18.58
C PHE A 15 41.02 37.72 18.05
N CYS A 16 40.80 37.95 16.75
CA CYS A 16 39.74 37.35 15.96
C CYS A 16 39.77 35.82 16.11
N PHE A 17 38.94 35.26 16.99
CA PHE A 17 38.42 33.92 16.76
C PHE A 17 37.25 34.04 15.80
N ILE A 18 37.59 34.06 14.50
CA ILE A 18 36.68 33.60 13.45
C ILE A 18 36.47 32.12 13.73
N SER A 19 35.50 31.81 14.60
CA SER A 19 34.93 30.48 14.67
C SER A 19 34.12 30.33 13.40
N CYS A 20 34.72 29.66 12.43
CA CYS A 20 34.04 29.12 11.27
C CYS A 20 32.98 28.13 11.81
N LYS A 21 31.79 28.63 12.15
CA LYS A 21 30.61 27.80 12.30
C LYS A 21 30.28 27.32 10.90
N GLN A 22 30.90 26.23 10.51
CA GLN A 22 30.39 25.41 9.43
C GLN A 22 29.00 24.99 9.93
N GLU A 23 27.96 25.64 9.42
CA GLU A 23 26.61 25.08 9.49
C GLU A 23 26.70 23.73 8.81
N VAL A 24 26.93 22.69 9.61
CA VAL A 24 26.56 21.35 9.22
C VAL A 24 25.05 21.43 9.11
N LYS A 25 24.56 21.68 7.89
CA LYS A 25 23.21 21.31 7.52
C LYS A 25 23.14 19.83 7.81
N GLU A 26 22.58 19.46 8.97
CA GLU A 26 22.07 18.12 9.18
C GLU A 26 21.20 17.84 7.98
N LYS A 27 21.65 16.92 7.11
CA LYS A 27 20.86 16.49 5.97
C LYS A 27 19.61 15.89 6.61
N GLU A 28 18.50 16.63 6.53
CA GLU A 28 17.23 16.25 7.12
C GLU A 28 16.96 14.80 6.73
N LEU A 29 16.80 13.92 7.74
CA LEU A 29 16.69 12.49 7.50
C LEU A 29 15.42 12.25 6.68
N ILE A 30 15.58 11.97 5.39
CA ILE A 30 14.47 11.71 4.49
C ILE A 30 13.82 10.40 4.93
N LYS A 31 12.58 10.49 5.42
CA LYS A 31 11.79 9.31 5.80
C LYS A 31 11.67 8.34 4.61
N PRO A 32 11.91 7.03 4.80
CA PRO A 32 11.74 6.04 3.75
C PRO A 32 10.42 6.09 2.99
N ILE A 33 9.29 6.32 3.68
CA ILE A 33 7.97 6.42 3.03
C ILE A 33 7.90 7.52 1.96
N ASN A 34 8.63 8.64 2.15
CA ASN A 34 8.68 9.75 1.20
C ASN A 34 9.52 9.43 -0.05
N GLN A 35 10.25 8.32 -0.04
CA GLN A 35 11.04 7.82 -1.16
C GLN A 35 10.27 6.76 -1.94
N VAL A 36 9.06 6.38 -1.53
CA VAL A 36 8.24 5.43 -2.26
C VAL A 36 7.55 6.14 -3.42
N LYS A 37 7.65 5.56 -4.62
CA LYS A 37 6.74 5.90 -5.72
C LYS A 37 5.75 4.78 -5.93
N VAL A 38 4.49 5.17 -5.88
CA VAL A 38 3.38 4.34 -6.31
C VAL A 38 2.85 4.94 -7.61
N PHE A 39 2.64 4.11 -8.62
CA PHE A 39 2.33 4.57 -9.96
C PHE A 39 0.89 4.24 -10.34
N PHE A 40 0.25 5.19 -11.01
CA PHE A 40 -0.90 4.95 -11.87
C PHE A 40 -0.36 4.64 -13.27
N ASN A 41 -0.70 3.50 -13.86
CA ASN A 41 -0.08 2.90 -15.05
C ASN A 41 1.21 2.13 -14.79
N THR A 42 1.07 0.81 -14.78
CA THR A 42 2.03 -0.04 -15.48
C THR A 42 1.22 -0.97 -16.37
N THR A 43 1.45 -0.94 -17.68
CA THR A 43 0.83 -1.83 -18.69
C THR A 43 1.08 -3.32 -18.41
N GLU A 44 1.93 -3.62 -17.42
CA GLU A 44 2.41 -4.96 -17.09
C GLU A 44 2.09 -5.35 -15.64
N THR A 45 1.44 -4.49 -14.83
CA THR A 45 1.14 -4.87 -13.44
C THR A 45 -0.15 -4.25 -12.91
N PRO A 46 -1.08 -5.06 -12.38
CA PRO A 46 -2.38 -4.59 -11.92
C PRO A 46 -2.24 -3.71 -10.67
N TYR A 47 -3.09 -2.69 -10.57
CA TYR A 47 -3.20 -1.87 -9.37
C TYR A 47 -3.73 -2.71 -8.20
N TYR A 48 -2.92 -2.86 -7.16
CA TYR A 48 -3.20 -3.75 -6.03
C TYR A 48 -4.08 -3.12 -4.92
N GLY A 49 -4.68 -1.95 -5.14
CA GLY A 49 -5.48 -1.28 -4.11
C GLY A 49 -4.67 -0.53 -3.06
N VAL A 50 -5.36 0.09 -2.10
CA VAL A 50 -4.79 0.71 -0.90
C VAL A 50 -5.01 -0.20 0.31
N SER A 51 -3.93 -0.39 1.07
CA SER A 51 -3.91 -1.16 2.30
C SER A 51 -2.73 -0.72 3.17
N MET A 52 -2.83 -0.93 4.47
CA MET A 52 -1.65 -0.97 5.34
C MET A 52 -1.11 -2.40 5.45
N PRO A 53 0.16 -2.61 5.82
CA PRO A 53 0.82 -3.90 5.75
C PRO A 53 0.11 -5.02 6.52
N THR A 54 -0.45 -4.72 7.70
CA THR A 54 -1.09 -5.74 8.55
C THR A 54 -2.61 -5.83 8.39
N SER A 55 -3.18 -5.09 7.43
CA SER A 55 -4.61 -5.03 7.19
C SER A 55 -5.14 -6.35 6.64
N ASN A 56 -6.32 -6.75 7.11
CA ASN A 56 -7.12 -7.81 6.51
C ASN A 56 -7.99 -7.31 5.35
N ILE A 57 -7.94 -6.01 5.04
CA ILE A 57 -8.78 -5.36 4.04
C ILE A 57 -7.91 -4.62 3.02
N VAL A 58 -8.25 -4.79 1.75
CA VAL A 58 -7.73 -3.99 0.63
C VAL A 58 -8.90 -3.27 -0.05
N GLN A 59 -8.67 -2.02 -0.49
CA GLN A 59 -9.65 -1.24 -1.25
C GLN A 59 -9.11 -0.89 -2.62
N PHE A 60 -9.91 -1.00 -3.67
CA PHE A 60 -9.48 -0.75 -5.03
C PHE A 60 -10.63 -0.24 -5.91
N PRO A 61 -10.36 0.58 -6.92
CA PRO A 61 -11.39 1.02 -7.85
C PRO A 61 -11.79 -0.17 -8.74
N SER A 62 -13.10 -0.41 -8.85
CA SER A 62 -13.65 -1.49 -9.67
C SER A 62 -13.96 -1.00 -11.07
N ILE A 63 -13.33 -1.63 -12.07
CA ILE A 63 -13.52 -1.33 -13.50
C ILE A 63 -14.78 -1.99 -14.06
N ASP A 64 -15.31 -1.39 -15.13
CA ASP A 64 -16.29 -2.06 -16.00
C ASP A 64 -15.56 -2.96 -17.01
N SER A 65 -15.54 -4.27 -16.77
CA SER A 65 -14.88 -5.24 -17.68
C SER A 65 -15.46 -5.28 -19.10
N LYS A 66 -16.65 -4.72 -19.35
CA LYS A 66 -17.19 -4.58 -20.71
C LYS A 66 -16.66 -3.36 -21.46
N LYS A 67 -16.21 -2.35 -20.73
CA LYS A 67 -15.77 -1.04 -21.26
C LYS A 67 -14.29 -0.77 -21.04
N SER A 68 -13.58 -1.67 -20.37
CA SER A 68 -12.17 -1.52 -20.03
C SER A 68 -11.46 -2.86 -20.18
N ASN A 69 -10.27 -2.85 -20.77
CA ASN A 69 -9.39 -4.02 -20.75
C ASN A 69 -8.98 -4.29 -19.30
N GLU A 70 -9.20 -5.51 -18.81
CA GLU A 70 -8.86 -5.90 -17.42
C GLU A 70 -7.36 -5.73 -17.10
N ASP A 71 -6.51 -5.70 -18.14
CA ASP A 71 -5.06 -5.58 -18.04
C ASP A 71 -4.53 -4.14 -17.99
N ILE A 72 -5.37 -3.11 -18.21
CA ILE A 72 -4.95 -1.70 -18.24
C ILE A 72 -5.62 -0.95 -17.08
N TYR A 73 -5.03 -1.08 -15.90
CA TYR A 73 -5.42 -0.26 -14.76
C TYR A 73 -4.89 1.18 -14.96
N LEU A 74 -5.82 2.15 -14.98
CA LEU A 74 -5.66 3.56 -14.58
C LEU A 74 -5.44 4.63 -15.66
N LYS A 75 -5.43 4.30 -16.96
CA LYS A 75 -5.58 5.33 -18.00
C LYS A 75 -6.71 4.95 -18.95
N ASP A 76 -7.64 5.87 -19.13
CA ASP A 76 -8.83 5.73 -19.98
C ASP A 76 -9.82 4.63 -19.55
N SER A 77 -9.69 4.10 -18.32
CA SER A 77 -10.64 3.14 -17.73
C SER A 77 -11.92 3.83 -17.22
N VAL A 78 -13.04 3.12 -17.32
CA VAL A 78 -14.30 3.53 -16.69
C VAL A 78 -14.55 2.68 -15.44
N TYR A 79 -14.73 3.34 -14.30
CA TYR A 79 -14.96 2.69 -13.02
C TYR A 79 -16.45 2.67 -12.66
N GLN A 80 -16.87 1.68 -11.87
CA GLN A 80 -18.25 1.52 -11.40
C GLN A 80 -18.40 1.75 -9.89
N GLY A 81 -17.29 1.99 -9.20
CA GLY A 81 -17.22 2.13 -7.75
C GLY A 81 -15.85 1.79 -7.19
N PHE A 82 -15.78 1.74 -5.88
CA PHE A 82 -14.62 1.42 -5.07
C PHE A 82 -14.95 0.16 -4.28
N SER A 83 -14.37 -0.94 -4.75
CA SER A 83 -14.56 -2.24 -4.17
C SER A 83 -13.62 -2.45 -3.00
N MET A 84 -14.08 -3.30 -2.11
CA MET A 84 -13.34 -3.69 -0.94
C MET A 84 -13.31 -5.19 -0.86
N GLN A 85 -12.17 -5.72 -0.44
CA GLN A 85 -12.00 -7.14 -0.24
C GLN A 85 -11.39 -7.39 1.13
N ALA A 86 -11.98 -8.32 1.88
CA ALA A 86 -11.57 -8.64 3.24
C ALA A 86 -11.27 -10.13 3.40
N LYS A 87 -10.10 -10.47 3.96
CA LYS A 87 -9.75 -11.82 4.41
C LYS A 87 -10.40 -12.07 5.76
N LEU A 88 -11.15 -13.16 5.90
CA LEU A 88 -11.92 -13.47 7.11
C LEU A 88 -11.38 -14.72 7.82
N ASP A 89 -11.27 -14.65 9.14
CA ASP A 89 -10.96 -15.79 10.04
C ASP A 89 -9.71 -16.62 9.66
N ASN A 90 -8.68 -16.02 9.06
CA ASN A 90 -7.46 -16.69 8.56
C ASN A 90 -7.70 -17.87 7.60
N LYS A 91 -8.92 -18.04 7.07
CA LYS A 91 -9.25 -19.08 6.10
C LYS A 91 -9.18 -18.48 4.70
N GLU A 92 -8.33 -19.05 3.86
CA GLU A 92 -8.08 -18.58 2.48
C GLU A 92 -9.37 -18.49 1.64
N ASP A 93 -10.38 -19.31 1.94
CA ASP A 93 -11.64 -19.39 1.19
C ASP A 93 -12.71 -18.35 1.59
N LEU A 94 -12.54 -17.63 2.71
CA LEU A 94 -13.58 -16.70 3.21
C LEU A 94 -13.24 -15.25 2.87
N ILE A 95 -13.80 -14.79 1.75
CA ILE A 95 -13.53 -13.46 1.21
C ILE A 95 -14.80 -12.62 1.23
N GLY A 96 -14.79 -11.55 2.03
CA GLY A 96 -15.81 -10.50 1.95
C GLY A 96 -15.55 -9.59 0.75
N ARG A 97 -16.56 -9.39 -0.11
CA ARG A 97 -16.49 -8.40 -1.19
C ARG A 97 -17.77 -7.58 -1.26
N ILE A 98 -17.64 -6.26 -1.19
CA ILE A 98 -18.71 -5.29 -1.51
C ILE A 98 -18.10 -4.16 -2.33
N SER A 99 -18.95 -3.37 -2.99
CA SER A 99 -18.53 -2.14 -3.68
C SER A 99 -19.33 -0.96 -3.20
N ILE A 100 -18.67 0.20 -3.10
CA ILE A 100 -19.31 1.48 -2.81
C ILE A 100 -19.04 2.42 -3.97
N SER A 101 -20.08 3.04 -4.51
CA SER A 101 -19.96 4.12 -5.49
C SER A 101 -20.67 5.37 -5.01
N THR A 102 -20.47 6.46 -5.74
CA THR A 102 -20.93 7.78 -5.35
C THR A 102 -21.47 8.54 -6.55
N THR A 103 -22.45 9.40 -6.33
CA THR A 103 -22.98 10.32 -7.33
C THR A 103 -23.78 11.44 -6.65
N THR A 104 -23.95 12.56 -7.33
CA THR A 104 -24.84 13.68 -7.05
C THR A 104 -26.13 13.58 -7.86
N GLN A 105 -26.18 12.69 -8.86
CA GLN A 105 -27.37 12.46 -9.67
C GLN A 105 -28.44 11.72 -8.86
N ILE A 106 -29.68 12.16 -8.98
CA ILE A 106 -30.79 11.53 -8.27
C ILE A 106 -31.12 10.20 -8.96
N ILE A 107 -30.82 9.09 -8.28
CA ILE A 107 -31.32 7.78 -8.70
C ILE A 107 -32.81 7.67 -8.38
N ASP A 108 -33.63 7.48 -9.42
CA ASP A 108 -35.08 7.24 -9.34
C ASP A 108 -35.52 6.01 -10.16
N ASN A 109 -36.83 5.78 -10.27
CA ASN A 109 -37.39 4.65 -11.04
C ASN A 109 -37.33 4.83 -12.57
N ASN A 110 -37.07 6.05 -13.05
CA ASN A 110 -36.94 6.37 -14.47
C ASN A 110 -35.47 6.34 -14.93
N THR A 111 -34.55 6.30 -13.97
CA THR A 111 -33.13 6.13 -14.22
C THR A 111 -32.89 4.65 -14.53
N ASP A 112 -32.36 4.34 -15.71
CA ASP A 112 -31.77 3.01 -15.95
C ASP A 112 -30.66 2.83 -14.91
N PHE A 113 -30.93 2.04 -13.87
CA PHE A 113 -30.03 1.92 -12.72
C PHE A 113 -28.79 1.11 -13.09
N ILE A 114 -27.90 1.76 -13.82
CA ILE A 114 -26.52 1.38 -14.06
C ILE A 114 -25.73 2.05 -12.93
N SER A 115 -24.78 1.33 -12.31
CA SER A 115 -23.86 1.99 -11.36
C SER A 115 -23.24 3.20 -12.05
N PRO A 116 -23.08 4.35 -11.36
CA PRO A 116 -22.53 5.54 -11.99
C PRO A 116 -21.17 5.21 -12.61
N GLU A 117 -20.97 5.71 -13.82
CA GLU A 117 -19.69 5.63 -14.51
C GLU A 117 -18.78 6.71 -13.95
N LEU A 118 -17.76 6.26 -13.23
CA LEU A 118 -16.78 7.09 -12.57
C LEU A 118 -15.55 7.20 -13.48
N GLN A 119 -15.26 8.42 -13.91
CA GLN A 119 -13.97 8.75 -14.52
C GLN A 119 -13.04 9.29 -13.43
N ILE A 120 -11.79 8.85 -13.45
CA ILE A 120 -10.76 9.28 -12.50
C ILE A 120 -9.78 10.21 -13.21
N ASP A 121 -9.55 11.39 -12.65
CA ASP A 121 -8.47 12.27 -13.06
C ASP A 121 -7.17 11.87 -12.35
N THR A 122 -6.34 11.08 -13.01
CA THR A 122 -5.08 10.59 -12.41
C THR A 122 -4.03 11.69 -12.21
N GLN A 123 -4.15 12.85 -12.86
CA GLN A 123 -3.23 13.98 -12.65
C GLN A 123 -3.53 14.74 -11.35
N LYS A 124 -4.78 14.67 -10.89
CA LYS A 124 -5.24 15.25 -9.62
C LYS A 124 -5.44 14.22 -8.51
N SER A 125 -5.12 12.96 -8.77
CA SER A 125 -5.21 11.87 -7.80
C SER A 125 -3.86 11.62 -7.14
N ILE A 126 -3.87 11.24 -5.86
CA ILE A 126 -2.66 11.00 -5.07
C ILE A 126 -2.68 9.54 -4.61
N LEU A 127 -1.55 8.85 -4.76
CA LEU A 127 -1.40 7.48 -4.32
C LEU A 127 -0.08 7.32 -3.58
N GLU A 128 -0.20 6.92 -2.32
CA GLU A 128 0.90 6.78 -1.38
C GLU A 128 0.69 5.51 -0.53
N PRO A 129 1.73 4.99 0.14
CA PRO A 129 1.57 3.84 1.01
C PRO A 129 0.48 4.06 2.07
N GLY A 130 -0.59 3.26 2.00
CA GLY A 130 -1.72 3.34 2.92
C GLY A 130 -2.71 4.49 2.68
N PHE A 131 -2.53 5.28 1.61
CA PHE A 131 -3.40 6.41 1.28
C PHE A 131 -3.68 6.50 -0.22
N PHE A 132 -4.96 6.64 -0.59
CA PHE A 132 -5.37 6.84 -1.97
C PHE A 132 -6.44 7.91 -2.07
N GLU A 133 -6.17 8.97 -2.83
CA GLU A 133 -7.10 10.06 -3.13
C GLU A 133 -7.39 10.08 -4.62
N VAL A 134 -8.67 10.20 -4.95
CA VAL A 134 -9.21 10.18 -6.30
C VAL A 134 -10.10 11.38 -6.52
N TYR A 135 -9.83 12.13 -7.59
CA TYR A 135 -10.72 13.17 -8.06
C TYR A 135 -11.63 12.66 -9.19
N LEU A 136 -12.94 12.87 -9.04
CA LEU A 136 -13.99 12.49 -9.98
C LEU A 136 -14.55 13.75 -10.66
N PRO A 137 -14.01 14.14 -11.84
CA PRO A 137 -14.28 15.46 -12.43
C PRO A 137 -15.72 15.67 -12.89
N ASN A 138 -16.43 14.59 -13.27
CA ASN A 138 -17.78 14.70 -13.84
C ASN A 138 -18.81 15.29 -12.86
N GLU A 139 -18.58 15.11 -11.57
CA GLU A 139 -19.51 15.53 -10.51
C GLU A 139 -18.82 16.29 -9.37
N ASP A 140 -17.55 16.69 -9.57
CA ASP A 140 -16.74 17.43 -8.60
C ASP A 140 -16.65 16.75 -7.22
N ILE A 141 -16.38 15.44 -7.22
CA ILE A 141 -16.29 14.63 -6.00
C ILE A 141 -14.85 14.21 -5.76
N THR A 142 -14.35 14.39 -4.54
CA THR A 142 -13.08 13.79 -4.10
C THR A 142 -13.37 12.60 -3.20
N ALA A 143 -12.84 11.43 -3.56
CA ALA A 143 -12.92 10.21 -2.78
C ALA A 143 -11.55 9.82 -2.22
N VAL A 144 -11.48 9.53 -0.93
CA VAL A 144 -10.23 9.21 -0.23
C VAL A 144 -10.37 7.90 0.53
N PHE A 145 -9.33 7.06 0.47
CA PHE A 145 -9.35 5.68 0.97
C PHE A 145 -8.11 5.42 1.84
N THR A 146 -8.32 4.75 2.96
CA THR A 146 -7.27 4.18 3.81
C THR A 146 -7.81 2.98 4.59
N THR A 147 -6.96 2.20 5.23
CA THR A 147 -7.40 0.99 5.94
C THR A 147 -6.88 1.01 7.36
N GLY A 148 -7.74 0.66 8.31
CA GLY A 148 -7.32 0.08 9.58
C GLY A 148 -7.23 -1.44 9.46
N LYS A 149 -7.05 -2.15 10.58
CA LYS A 149 -6.65 -3.57 10.54
C LYS A 149 -7.78 -4.44 10.04
N ASN A 150 -9.00 -4.12 10.45
CA ASN A 150 -10.22 -4.85 10.09
C ASN A 150 -11.36 -3.92 9.67
N VAL A 151 -11.08 -2.63 9.49
CA VAL A 151 -12.05 -1.61 9.07
C VAL A 151 -11.48 -0.83 7.89
N ALA A 152 -12.26 -0.75 6.82
CA ALA A 152 -11.96 0.20 5.76
C ALA A 152 -12.50 1.57 6.11
N PHE A 153 -11.73 2.59 5.76
CA PHE A 153 -12.11 3.98 5.90
C PHE A 153 -12.18 4.60 4.50
N GLN A 154 -13.30 5.24 4.22
CA GLN A 154 -13.52 6.01 3.00
C GLN A 154 -14.01 7.41 3.41
N LYS A 155 -13.71 8.40 2.58
CA LYS A 155 -14.19 9.76 2.76
C LYS A 155 -14.58 10.32 1.40
N TYR A 156 -15.80 10.83 1.29
CA TYR A 156 -16.33 11.43 0.08
C TYR A 156 -16.64 12.89 0.33
N THR A 157 -15.89 13.79 -0.31
CA THR A 157 -16.17 15.23 -0.32
C THR A 157 -17.01 15.53 -1.55
N PHE A 158 -18.20 16.09 -1.33
CA PHE A 158 -19.16 16.43 -2.38
C PHE A 158 -19.21 17.95 -2.58
N PRO A 159 -19.70 18.43 -3.74
CA PRO A 159 -20.08 19.82 -3.88
C PRO A 159 -21.29 20.14 -2.99
N ASN A 160 -21.66 21.42 -2.93
CA ASN A 160 -22.92 21.82 -2.29
C ASN A 160 -24.11 21.21 -3.06
N THR A 161 -24.79 20.23 -2.45
CA THR A 161 -25.93 19.55 -3.07
C THR A 161 -26.88 18.98 -2.03
N ASN A 162 -28.15 18.86 -2.39
CA ASN A 162 -29.14 18.14 -1.60
C ASN A 162 -29.25 16.66 -1.99
N SER A 163 -28.47 16.20 -2.97
CA SER A 163 -28.60 14.87 -3.57
C SER A 163 -27.28 14.10 -3.61
N ALA A 164 -26.35 14.32 -2.67
CA ALA A 164 -25.17 13.48 -2.54
C ALA A 164 -25.58 12.05 -2.19
N GLN A 165 -25.19 11.06 -2.99
CA GLN A 165 -25.60 9.67 -2.85
C GLN A 165 -24.39 8.76 -2.71
N ILE A 166 -24.43 7.87 -1.71
CA ILE A 166 -23.52 6.75 -1.57
C ILE A 166 -24.30 5.48 -1.87
N ILE A 167 -23.85 4.75 -2.89
CA ILE A 167 -24.47 3.55 -3.40
C ILE A 167 -23.69 2.35 -2.88
N ILE A 168 -24.37 1.45 -2.20
CA ILE A 168 -23.82 0.24 -1.61
C ILE A 168 -24.25 -0.93 -2.48
N ASP A 169 -23.28 -1.55 -3.14
CA ASP A 169 -23.47 -2.81 -3.84
C ASP A 169 -22.95 -3.96 -2.95
N PRO A 170 -23.85 -4.76 -2.35
CA PRO A 170 -23.47 -5.90 -1.53
C PRO A 170 -22.88 -7.04 -2.38
N ILE A 171 -22.87 -6.91 -3.71
CA ILE A 171 -22.46 -7.93 -4.67
C ILE A 171 -21.37 -7.33 -5.56
N TYR A 172 -20.12 -7.68 -5.28
CA TYR A 172 -19.06 -7.41 -6.24
C TYR A 172 -19.24 -8.33 -7.47
N LYS A 173 -19.36 -7.74 -8.66
CA LYS A 173 -19.70 -8.46 -9.92
C LYS A 173 -18.76 -9.63 -10.23
N ASN A 174 -17.48 -9.54 -9.86
CA ASN A 174 -16.47 -10.56 -10.13
C ASN A 174 -16.22 -11.48 -8.91
N ALA A 175 -17.14 -11.53 -7.95
CA ALA A 175 -16.98 -12.36 -6.75
C ALA A 175 -17.38 -13.83 -6.94
N GLY A 176 -18.05 -14.18 -8.03
CA GLY A 176 -18.58 -15.52 -8.29
C GLY A 176 -20.11 -15.50 -8.41
N LYS A 177 -20.74 -16.68 -8.31
CA LYS A 177 -22.19 -16.80 -8.47
C LYS A 177 -22.92 -16.35 -7.20
N VAL A 178 -23.75 -15.32 -7.33
CA VAL A 178 -24.55 -14.79 -6.21
C VAL A 178 -25.72 -15.73 -5.88
N ILE A 179 -25.76 -16.21 -4.65
CA ILE A 179 -26.86 -17.03 -4.12
C ILE A 179 -27.92 -16.15 -3.46
N ASP A 180 -27.51 -15.22 -2.59
CA ASP A 180 -28.41 -14.31 -1.88
C ASP A 180 -27.63 -13.07 -1.42
N ALA A 181 -28.32 -11.95 -1.22
CA ALA A 181 -27.75 -10.78 -0.54
C ALA A 181 -28.86 -10.04 0.20
N GLN A 182 -28.53 -9.44 1.34
CA GLN A 182 -29.44 -8.66 2.15
C GLN A 182 -28.82 -7.30 2.46
N LEU A 183 -29.65 -6.26 2.41
CA LEU A 183 -29.35 -4.94 2.94
C LEU A 183 -30.53 -4.45 3.76
N TYR A 184 -30.21 -3.76 4.85
CA TYR A 184 -31.18 -3.04 5.65
C TYR A 184 -30.50 -1.93 6.44
N THR A 185 -31.31 -1.00 6.94
CA THR A 185 -30.87 0.01 7.88
C THR A 185 -31.61 -0.13 9.21
N THR A 186 -30.94 0.28 10.28
CA THR A 186 -31.46 0.38 11.65
C THR A 186 -31.50 1.83 12.16
N SER A 187 -30.75 2.75 11.53
CA SER A 187 -30.62 4.15 11.93
C SER A 187 -30.00 4.98 10.78
N PRO A 188 -30.18 6.32 10.75
CA PRO A 188 -29.65 7.21 9.71
C PRO A 188 -28.12 7.28 9.52
N ARG A 189 -27.36 6.42 10.20
CA ARG A 189 -25.89 6.30 10.07
C ARG A 189 -25.41 4.87 9.92
N GLU A 190 -26.31 3.89 9.80
CA GLU A 190 -25.94 2.48 9.81
C GLU A 190 -26.67 1.72 8.70
N VAL A 191 -25.89 1.02 7.88
CA VAL A 191 -26.38 0.04 6.91
C VAL A 191 -25.73 -1.30 7.20
N LEU A 192 -26.54 -2.34 7.27
CA LEU A 192 -26.15 -3.69 7.63
C LEU A 192 -26.57 -4.66 6.53
N GLY A 193 -25.81 -5.74 6.38
CA GLY A 193 -26.15 -6.70 5.35
C GLY A 193 -25.29 -7.93 5.34
N TYR A 194 -25.60 -8.81 4.39
CA TYR A 194 -24.77 -9.94 4.07
C TYR A 194 -24.84 -10.24 2.57
N ASN A 195 -23.89 -11.01 2.08
CA ASN A 195 -23.98 -11.70 0.80
C ASN A 195 -23.67 -13.20 0.98
N VAL A 196 -24.16 -14.00 0.05
CA VAL A 196 -23.85 -15.42 -0.09
C VAL A 196 -23.36 -15.62 -1.51
N ILE A 197 -22.09 -15.96 -1.66
CA ILE A 197 -21.44 -16.08 -2.95
C ILE A 197 -20.86 -17.49 -3.07
N GLN A 198 -21.17 -18.16 -4.18
CA GLN A 198 -20.61 -19.46 -4.49
C GLN A 198 -19.25 -19.30 -5.18
N GLN A 199 -18.22 -19.86 -4.57
CA GLN A 199 -16.84 -19.91 -5.06
C GLN A 199 -16.34 -21.35 -4.94
N ASN A 200 -15.74 -21.92 -5.99
CA ASN A 200 -15.19 -23.29 -5.98
C ASN A 200 -16.15 -24.35 -5.40
N ASN A 201 -17.43 -24.31 -5.80
CA ASN A 201 -18.52 -25.16 -5.31
C ASN A 201 -18.88 -25.03 -3.82
N LYS A 202 -18.32 -24.05 -3.09
CA LYS A 202 -18.70 -23.72 -1.72
C LYS A 202 -19.48 -22.40 -1.67
N ALA A 203 -20.58 -22.39 -0.93
CA ALA A 203 -21.33 -21.17 -0.65
C ALA A 203 -20.74 -20.47 0.58
N VAL A 204 -20.20 -19.27 0.37
CA VAL A 204 -19.59 -18.46 1.43
C VAL A 204 -20.55 -17.34 1.78
N LYS A 205 -20.92 -17.25 3.07
CA LYS A 205 -21.74 -16.16 3.59
C LYS A 205 -20.89 -15.16 4.35
N VAL A 206 -20.95 -13.90 3.96
CA VAL A 206 -20.23 -12.81 4.62
C VAL A 206 -21.20 -11.75 5.09
N TYR A 207 -21.03 -11.34 6.34
CA TYR A 207 -21.75 -10.23 6.97
C TYR A 207 -20.91 -8.97 6.91
N PHE A 208 -21.56 -7.82 6.79
CA PHE A 208 -20.89 -6.53 6.85
C PHE A 208 -21.72 -5.49 7.60
N ALA A 209 -21.02 -4.50 8.16
CA ALA A 209 -21.59 -3.35 8.82
C ALA A 209 -20.92 -2.07 8.28
N ILE A 210 -21.75 -1.12 7.87
CA ILE A 210 -21.35 0.17 7.31
C ILE A 210 -21.84 1.27 8.24
N LYS A 211 -20.95 2.18 8.62
CA LYS A 211 -21.27 3.35 9.43
C LYS A 211 -20.86 4.64 8.75
N PHE A 212 -21.75 5.62 8.78
CA PHE A 212 -21.51 6.97 8.28
C PHE A 212 -21.22 7.94 9.44
N THR A 213 -20.40 8.96 9.21
CA THR A 213 -20.25 10.07 10.18
C THR A 213 -21.40 11.06 10.12
N LYS A 214 -22.03 11.21 8.96
CA LYS A 214 -23.19 12.07 8.71
C LYS A 214 -24.48 11.28 8.65
N ASP A 215 -25.57 11.89 9.14
CA ASP A 215 -26.92 11.34 8.94
C ASP A 215 -27.34 11.48 7.47
N TYR A 216 -27.73 10.38 6.82
CA TYR A 216 -28.50 10.48 5.59
C TYR A 216 -29.96 10.81 5.91
N TYR A 217 -30.60 11.60 5.06
CA TYR A 217 -32.03 11.89 5.21
C TYR A 217 -32.91 10.86 4.48
N GLY A 218 -32.32 10.06 3.59
CA GLY A 218 -33.03 9.03 2.83
C GLY A 218 -32.17 7.78 2.62
N PHE A 219 -32.80 6.61 2.74
CA PHE A 219 -32.21 5.33 2.35
C PHE A 219 -33.19 4.54 1.49
N ARG A 220 -32.76 4.15 0.29
CA ARG A 220 -33.56 3.40 -0.68
C ARG A 220 -32.90 2.06 -0.98
N LEU A 221 -33.71 1.02 -1.10
CA LEU A 221 -33.28 -0.28 -1.59
C LEU A 221 -33.74 -0.44 -3.03
N ILE A 222 -32.84 -0.86 -3.91
CA ILE A 222 -33.12 -1.08 -5.33
C ILE A 222 -32.98 -2.57 -5.62
N ASN A 223 -33.98 -3.13 -6.28
CA ASN A 223 -33.99 -4.52 -6.71
C ASN A 223 -34.30 -4.60 -8.20
N ASP A 224 -33.33 -5.07 -8.99
CA ASP A 224 -33.47 -5.22 -10.44
C ASP A 224 -33.98 -3.92 -11.09
N GLN A 225 -33.26 -2.82 -10.83
CA GLN A 225 -33.53 -1.45 -11.30
C GLN A 225 -34.79 -0.77 -10.73
N LYS A 226 -35.54 -1.42 -9.84
CA LYS A 226 -36.75 -0.83 -9.23
C LYS A 226 -36.52 -0.46 -7.77
N ILE A 227 -36.94 0.75 -7.39
CA ILE A 227 -36.94 1.16 -5.99
C ILE A 227 -37.98 0.36 -5.21
N SER A 228 -37.56 -0.16 -4.07
CA SER A 228 -38.39 -0.87 -3.12
C SER A 228 -38.87 0.08 -2.02
N ASN A 229 -40.12 -0.12 -1.58
CA ASN A 229 -40.68 0.56 -0.41
C ASN A 229 -40.26 -0.08 0.93
N LYS A 230 -39.36 -1.06 0.90
CA LYS A 230 -38.92 -1.79 2.10
C LYS A 230 -37.62 -1.19 2.64
N LEU A 231 -37.48 -1.18 3.97
CA LEU A 231 -36.23 -0.84 4.67
C LEU A 231 -35.27 -2.02 4.84
N LYS A 232 -35.73 -3.23 4.49
CA LYS A 232 -34.97 -4.48 4.51
C LYS A 232 -35.37 -5.32 3.31
N LEU A 233 -34.39 -5.78 2.54
CA LEU A 233 -34.64 -6.59 1.34
C LEU A 233 -33.57 -7.65 1.15
N ASN A 234 -34.01 -8.79 0.61
CA ASN A 234 -33.16 -9.85 0.11
C ASN A 234 -33.31 -9.95 -1.40
N SER A 235 -32.21 -9.89 -2.14
CA SER A 235 -32.19 -10.12 -3.58
C SER A 235 -30.78 -10.35 -4.11
N LYS A 236 -30.68 -11.07 -5.23
CA LYS A 236 -29.45 -11.25 -6.01
C LYS A 236 -29.08 -10.04 -6.87
N LYS A 237 -29.95 -9.03 -6.96
CA LYS A 237 -29.75 -7.79 -7.74
C LYS A 237 -30.04 -6.57 -6.88
N LEU A 238 -29.54 -6.61 -5.65
CA LEU A 238 -29.81 -5.61 -4.61
C LEU A 238 -28.76 -4.51 -4.64
N LYS A 239 -29.16 -3.25 -4.51
CA LYS A 239 -28.28 -2.16 -4.08
C LYS A 239 -28.98 -1.30 -3.02
N GLY A 240 -28.20 -0.66 -2.16
CA GLY A 240 -28.68 0.36 -1.22
C GLY A 240 -28.20 1.74 -1.64
N VAL A 241 -29.01 2.78 -1.43
CA VAL A 241 -28.65 4.16 -1.75
C VAL A 241 -28.93 5.01 -0.53
N ALA A 242 -27.88 5.53 0.10
CA ALA A 242 -27.98 6.52 1.18
C ALA A 242 -27.83 7.92 0.58
N THR A 243 -28.73 8.84 0.92
CA THR A 243 -28.77 10.20 0.37
C THR A 243 -28.58 11.26 1.44
N PHE A 244 -27.65 12.18 1.19
CA PHE A 244 -27.17 13.20 2.10
C PHE A 244 -27.38 14.59 1.49
N MET A 245 -27.57 15.58 2.35
CA MET A 245 -27.35 16.98 2.00
C MET A 245 -25.91 17.34 2.37
N THR A 246 -25.17 17.99 1.50
CA THR A 246 -23.78 18.40 1.72
C THR A 246 -23.61 19.88 1.41
N ASN A 247 -22.84 20.56 2.25
CA ASN A 247 -22.33 21.89 1.92
C ASN A 247 -21.05 21.77 1.07
N GLU A 248 -20.59 22.89 0.53
CA GLU A 248 -19.31 22.95 -0.18
C GLU A 248 -18.17 22.44 0.71
N ASN A 249 -17.33 21.56 0.17
CA ASN A 249 -16.22 20.90 0.88
C ASN A 249 -16.63 20.03 2.09
N GLU A 250 -17.91 19.73 2.27
CA GLU A 250 -18.35 18.84 3.34
C GLU A 250 -18.10 17.37 2.96
N ALA A 251 -17.45 16.64 3.87
CA ALA A 251 -17.11 15.24 3.68
C ALA A 251 -18.04 14.29 4.44
N VAL A 252 -18.44 13.20 3.79
CA VAL A 252 -19.09 12.05 4.41
C VAL A 252 -18.04 10.95 4.57
N GLU A 253 -17.71 10.59 5.82
CA GLU A 253 -16.84 9.44 6.08
C GLU A 253 -17.68 8.16 6.17
N VAL A 254 -17.17 7.09 5.58
CA VAL A 254 -17.75 5.76 5.58
C VAL A 254 -16.75 4.79 6.21
N LYS A 255 -17.23 4.00 7.17
CA LYS A 255 -16.45 2.95 7.82
C LYS A 255 -17.13 1.62 7.58
N VAL A 256 -16.37 0.62 7.17
CA VAL A 256 -16.91 -0.68 6.75
C VAL A 256 -16.13 -1.81 7.41
N ALA A 257 -16.84 -2.74 8.02
CA ALA A 257 -16.28 -3.95 8.62
C ALA A 257 -16.98 -5.20 8.10
N PHE A 258 -16.26 -6.33 8.09
CA PHE A 258 -16.77 -7.63 7.64
C PHE A 258 -16.68 -8.68 8.74
N SER A 259 -17.48 -9.75 8.62
CA SER A 259 -17.44 -10.92 9.50
C SER A 259 -17.91 -12.17 8.75
N GLY A 260 -17.22 -13.29 8.98
CA GLY A 260 -17.68 -14.62 8.53
C GLY A 260 -18.78 -15.23 9.41
N LYS A 261 -19.07 -14.66 10.59
CA LYS A 261 -19.95 -15.28 11.59
C LYS A 261 -21.30 -14.60 11.72
N SER A 262 -21.34 -13.27 11.89
CA SER A 262 -22.60 -12.55 12.11
C SER A 262 -22.51 -11.03 11.93
N ILE A 263 -23.68 -10.40 11.75
CA ILE A 263 -23.82 -8.94 11.83
C ILE A 263 -23.31 -8.38 13.18
N ARG A 264 -23.57 -9.09 14.29
CA ARG A 264 -23.13 -8.64 15.62
C ARG A 264 -21.61 -8.55 15.71
N GLU A 265 -20.91 -9.55 15.16
CA GLU A 265 -19.45 -9.53 15.11
C GLU A 265 -18.93 -8.44 14.16
N ALA A 266 -19.53 -8.28 12.97
CA ALA A 266 -19.16 -7.18 12.06
C ALA A 266 -19.29 -5.80 12.76
N LYS A 267 -20.36 -5.59 13.53
CA LYS A 267 -20.54 -4.38 14.34
C LYS A 267 -19.50 -4.23 15.46
N ASN A 268 -19.07 -5.32 16.08
CA ASN A 268 -18.04 -5.30 17.11
C ASN A 268 -16.66 -4.95 16.51
N ILE A 269 -16.32 -5.53 15.36
CA ILE A 269 -15.12 -5.19 14.59
C ILE A 269 -15.16 -3.72 14.17
N LEU A 270 -16.30 -3.26 13.66
CA LEU A 270 -16.47 -1.84 13.33
C LEU A 270 -16.21 -0.97 14.56
N ARG A 271 -16.74 -1.33 15.72
CA ARG A 271 -16.59 -0.58 16.98
C ARG A 271 -15.14 -0.50 17.46
N SER A 272 -14.34 -1.56 17.30
CA SER A 272 -12.96 -1.58 17.79
C SER A 272 -12.08 -0.52 17.14
N GLU A 273 -12.41 -0.08 15.93
CA GLU A 273 -11.67 0.96 15.21
C GLU A 273 -12.53 2.21 14.90
N SER A 274 -13.83 2.19 15.23
CA SER A 274 -14.77 3.27 14.86
C SER A 274 -14.50 4.62 15.52
N HIS A 275 -13.76 4.63 16.64
CA HIS A 275 -13.34 5.85 17.33
C HIS A 275 -12.22 6.58 16.59
N ASN A 276 -11.50 5.91 15.71
CA ASN A 276 -10.45 6.54 14.91
C ASN A 276 -11.10 7.50 13.90
N SER A 277 -10.63 8.73 13.83
CA SER A 277 -10.95 9.64 12.72
C SER A 277 -10.33 9.11 11.43
N PHE A 278 -10.81 9.57 10.27
CA PHE A 278 -10.17 9.23 8.99
C PHE A 278 -8.68 9.60 8.99
N SER A 279 -8.34 10.81 9.45
CA SER A 279 -6.94 11.26 9.54
C SER A 279 -6.08 10.38 10.46
N LEU A 280 -6.64 9.89 11.58
CA LEU A 280 -5.92 8.96 12.45
C LEU A 280 -5.69 7.62 11.76
N ALA A 281 -6.66 7.12 10.99
CA ALA A 281 -6.49 5.90 10.21
C ALA A 281 -5.38 6.04 9.14
N VAL A 282 -5.32 7.18 8.44
CA VAL A 282 -4.22 7.49 7.50
C VAL A 282 -2.88 7.48 8.21
N ASN A 283 -2.76 8.20 9.33
CA ASN A 283 -1.51 8.26 10.10
C ASN A 283 -1.07 6.87 10.57
N ASN A 284 -2.01 6.05 11.07
CA ASN A 284 -1.69 4.69 11.51
C ASN A 284 -1.20 3.82 10.34
N ALA A 285 -1.89 3.89 9.20
CA ALA A 285 -1.50 3.15 7.99
C ALA A 285 -0.10 3.54 7.50
N GLN A 286 0.17 4.84 7.41
CA GLN A 286 1.49 5.36 7.00
C GLN A 286 2.58 5.03 8.03
N ASN A 287 2.28 5.07 9.33
CA ASN A 287 3.23 4.67 10.37
C ASN A 287 3.58 3.18 10.32
N GLU A 288 2.64 2.29 9.98
CA GLU A 288 2.95 0.86 9.77
C GLU A 288 3.86 0.67 8.56
N TRP A 289 3.60 1.38 7.47
CA TRP A 289 4.47 1.38 6.29
C TRP A 289 5.87 1.91 6.62
N GLU A 290 5.96 3.05 7.31
CA GLU A 290 7.24 3.62 7.73
C GLU A 290 8.00 2.67 8.68
N SER A 291 7.30 2.00 9.60
CA SER A 291 7.91 0.98 10.46
C SER A 291 8.43 -0.22 9.66
N LEU A 292 7.76 -0.59 8.57
CA LEU A 292 8.20 -1.67 7.68
C LEU A 292 9.43 -1.25 6.88
N PHE A 293 9.42 -0.06 6.29
CA PHE A 293 10.57 0.48 5.56
C PHE A 293 11.77 0.75 6.46
N GLY A 294 11.52 1.15 7.72
CA GLY A 294 12.56 1.38 8.74
C GLY A 294 13.38 0.15 9.10
N LYS A 295 12.94 -1.06 8.70
CA LYS A 295 13.75 -2.29 8.81
C LYS A 295 14.92 -2.31 7.84
N PHE A 296 14.97 -1.40 6.87
CA PHE A 296 16.02 -1.29 5.87
C PHE A 296 16.72 0.06 6.00
N TYR A 297 18.01 0.01 6.32
CA TYR A 297 18.86 1.19 6.36
C TYR A 297 19.87 1.14 5.21
N LEU A 298 19.84 2.16 4.35
CA LEU A 298 20.66 2.25 3.15
C LEU A 298 21.70 3.36 3.29
N GLU A 299 22.96 3.06 2.98
CA GLU A 299 24.00 4.05 2.81
C GLU A 299 24.57 3.99 1.39
N GLY A 300 24.73 5.15 0.76
CA GLY A 300 25.16 5.26 -0.64
C GLY A 300 24.01 5.09 -1.62
N GLY A 301 24.37 4.90 -2.89
CA GLY A 301 23.41 4.92 -4.00
C GLY A 301 22.89 6.32 -4.35
N SER A 302 22.25 6.45 -5.51
CA SER A 302 21.57 7.69 -5.92
C SER A 302 20.16 7.79 -5.34
N ASP A 303 19.57 8.99 -5.35
CA ASP A 303 18.19 9.20 -4.90
C ASP A 303 17.21 8.29 -5.68
N ILE A 304 17.44 8.11 -6.99
CA ILE A 304 16.65 7.20 -7.85
C ILE A 304 16.79 5.74 -7.41
N GLN A 305 17.97 5.31 -6.95
CA GLN A 305 18.18 3.94 -6.49
C GLN A 305 17.48 3.68 -5.14
N ASN A 306 17.52 4.66 -4.22
CA ASN A 306 16.77 4.59 -2.97
C ASN A 306 15.26 4.55 -3.24
N GLU A 307 14.79 5.39 -4.17
CA GLU A 307 13.39 5.43 -4.60
C GLU A 307 12.92 4.08 -5.14
N LYS A 308 13.69 3.48 -6.05
CA LYS A 308 13.40 2.15 -6.59
C LYS A 308 13.43 1.07 -5.53
N PHE A 309 14.38 1.14 -4.58
CA PHE A 309 14.46 0.17 -3.51
C PHE A 309 13.20 0.20 -2.63
N TYR A 310 12.84 1.36 -2.09
CA TYR A 310 11.68 1.47 -1.20
C TYR A 310 10.36 1.23 -1.93
N SER A 311 10.26 1.61 -3.21
CA SER A 311 9.13 1.24 -4.06
C SER A 311 9.04 -0.27 -4.25
N GLY A 312 10.17 -0.95 -4.50
CA GLY A 312 10.21 -2.41 -4.59
C GLY A 312 9.83 -3.11 -3.29
N VAL A 313 10.28 -2.59 -2.14
CA VAL A 313 9.85 -3.06 -0.82
C VAL A 313 8.35 -2.85 -0.64
N TYR A 314 7.81 -1.70 -1.05
CA TYR A 314 6.37 -1.44 -1.02
C TYR A 314 5.62 -2.50 -1.81
N PHE A 315 5.93 -2.73 -3.08
CA PHE A 315 5.19 -3.70 -3.91
C PHE A 315 5.35 -5.16 -3.44
N SER A 316 6.53 -5.55 -2.94
CA SER A 316 6.74 -6.90 -2.40
C SER A 316 5.95 -7.14 -1.10
N HIS A 317 5.70 -6.10 -0.31
CA HIS A 317 4.97 -6.18 0.96
C HIS A 317 3.52 -5.69 0.88
N HIS A 318 3.14 -5.05 -0.23
CA HIS A 318 1.79 -4.62 -0.52
C HIS A 318 0.95 -5.85 -0.81
N PHE A 319 0.34 -6.31 0.26
CA PHE A 319 -0.41 -7.53 0.38
C PHE A 319 -1.66 -7.47 -0.49
N ASN A 320 -1.73 -8.34 -1.49
CA ASN A 320 -3.03 -8.84 -1.90
C ASN A 320 -3.40 -9.94 -0.88
N PRO A 321 -4.53 -9.85 -0.15
CA PRO A 321 -4.85 -10.80 0.91
C PRO A 321 -5.03 -12.27 0.51
N PHE A 322 -4.84 -12.56 -0.77
CA PHE A 322 -5.01 -13.85 -1.43
C PHE A 322 -3.69 -14.44 -1.95
N ASP A 323 -2.57 -13.73 -1.80
CA ASP A 323 -1.25 -14.31 -2.08
C ASP A 323 -0.90 -15.28 -0.94
N LYS A 324 -0.73 -16.56 -1.30
CA LYS A 324 -0.30 -17.62 -0.37
C LYS A 324 1.16 -17.40 0.00
N ILE A 325 1.44 -16.80 1.15
CA ILE A 325 2.79 -16.79 1.70
C ILE A 325 2.72 -17.15 3.18
N GLU A 326 3.13 -18.37 3.48
CA GLU A 326 3.50 -18.83 4.82
C GLU A 326 4.81 -18.13 5.22
N ASP A 327 4.86 -17.64 6.46
CA ASP A 327 6.03 -17.10 7.13
C ASP A 327 6.79 -16.00 6.37
N TYR A 328 6.34 -14.77 6.62
CA TYR A 328 6.98 -13.53 6.22
C TYR A 328 8.48 -13.58 6.58
N ASN A 329 9.38 -13.21 5.65
CA ASN A 329 10.73 -12.73 5.88
C ASN A 329 10.98 -11.67 4.80
N PRO A 330 11.55 -10.48 5.10
CA PRO A 330 11.81 -9.48 4.06
C PRO A 330 12.63 -10.01 2.87
N LEU A 331 13.48 -11.03 3.06
CA LEU A 331 14.14 -11.75 1.97
C LEU A 331 13.26 -12.86 1.36
N MET A 332 12.38 -13.51 2.13
CA MET A 332 11.45 -14.51 1.57
C MET A 332 10.24 -13.91 0.87
N SER A 333 9.80 -12.69 1.17
CA SER A 333 8.75 -11.99 0.40
C SER A 333 9.22 -11.72 -1.03
N PHE A 334 10.53 -11.48 -1.21
CA PHE A 334 11.14 -11.45 -2.53
C PHE A 334 11.15 -12.83 -3.21
N THR A 335 11.38 -13.92 -2.46
CA THR A 335 11.52 -15.27 -3.07
C THR A 335 10.18 -15.97 -3.31
N SER A 336 9.22 -15.89 -2.39
CA SER A 336 7.95 -16.62 -2.45
C SER A 336 7.07 -16.16 -3.61
N LYS A 337 6.96 -14.84 -3.83
CA LYS A 337 6.31 -14.27 -5.02
C LYS A 337 6.99 -14.72 -6.30
N MET A 338 8.33 -14.66 -6.39
CA MET A 338 9.10 -15.09 -7.57
C MET A 338 8.99 -16.60 -7.88
N THR A 339 8.82 -17.46 -6.87
CA THR A 339 8.61 -18.91 -7.09
C THR A 339 7.20 -19.25 -7.57
N THR A 340 6.18 -18.46 -7.20
CA THR A 340 4.79 -18.68 -7.64
C THR A 340 4.49 -18.16 -9.05
N THR A 341 5.35 -17.29 -9.60
CA THR A 341 5.22 -16.69 -10.95
C THR A 341 6.01 -17.43 -12.04
N ASN A 342 6.28 -18.72 -11.88
CA ASN A 342 6.76 -19.58 -12.98
C ASN A 342 5.70 -19.83 -14.09
N SER A 343 4.54 -19.17 -14.03
CA SER A 343 3.48 -19.20 -15.06
C SER A 343 3.50 -18.00 -16.03
N TYR A 344 4.33 -16.97 -15.79
CA TYR A 344 4.56 -15.89 -16.75
C TYR A 344 5.98 -16.01 -17.28
N GLY A 345 6.09 -16.30 -18.59
CA GLY A 345 7.26 -16.91 -19.21
C GLY A 345 8.60 -16.25 -18.94
N LYS A 346 9.66 -17.06 -19.03
CA LYS A 346 11.10 -16.70 -19.00
C LYS A 346 11.36 -15.28 -19.53
N VAL A 347 11.36 -14.28 -18.66
CA VAL A 347 11.98 -13.00 -18.94
C VAL A 347 13.45 -13.16 -18.53
N ASP A 348 14.35 -12.85 -19.47
CA ASP A 348 15.79 -12.93 -19.25
C ASP A 348 16.24 -11.73 -18.40
N PHE A 349 16.12 -11.87 -17.08
CA PHE A 349 16.39 -10.84 -16.08
C PHE A 349 17.90 -10.63 -15.78
N ALA A 350 18.80 -11.34 -16.47
CA ALA A 350 20.24 -11.29 -16.25
C ALA A 350 20.94 -10.08 -16.92
N SER A 351 20.20 -9.22 -17.62
CA SER A 351 20.81 -8.16 -18.43
C SER A 351 21.17 -6.91 -17.61
N LYS A 352 22.38 -6.35 -17.87
CA LYS A 352 22.86 -5.01 -17.43
C LYS A 352 21.84 -3.88 -17.64
N LYS A 353 20.83 -4.10 -18.48
CA LYS A 353 19.80 -3.14 -18.86
C LYS A 353 18.92 -2.71 -17.67
N LEU A 354 18.60 -3.61 -16.72
CA LEU A 354 17.74 -3.28 -15.56
C LEU A 354 18.43 -2.38 -14.52
N GLN A 355 19.75 -2.50 -14.36
CA GLN A 355 20.54 -1.63 -13.48
C GLN A 355 20.66 -0.20 -14.03
N GLN A 356 20.53 -0.02 -15.34
CA GLN A 356 20.62 1.26 -16.04
C GLN A 356 19.25 1.82 -16.48
N ASN A 357 18.17 1.03 -16.42
CA ASN A 357 16.87 1.44 -16.93
C ASN A 357 16.31 2.57 -16.07
N THR A 358 15.90 3.68 -16.67
CA THR A 358 15.32 4.83 -15.94
C THR A 358 13.82 4.68 -15.69
N SER A 359 13.16 3.69 -16.32
CA SER A 359 11.75 3.40 -16.10
C SER A 359 11.53 2.72 -14.75
N ILE A 360 10.47 3.14 -14.06
CA ILE A 360 10.03 2.56 -12.79
C ILE A 360 8.69 1.89 -13.07
N ASP A 361 8.70 0.56 -13.18
CA ASP A 361 7.49 -0.27 -13.19
C ASP A 361 7.56 -1.28 -12.05
N SER A 362 6.42 -1.79 -11.61
CA SER A 362 6.31 -2.49 -10.32
C SER A 362 7.08 -3.83 -10.30
N LEU A 363 7.08 -4.58 -11.40
CA LEU A 363 7.82 -5.85 -11.51
C LEU A 363 9.34 -5.60 -11.49
N ASN A 364 9.81 -4.54 -12.17
CA ASN A 364 11.23 -4.20 -12.17
C ASN A 364 11.70 -3.65 -10.82
N VAL A 365 10.84 -2.97 -10.04
CA VAL A 365 11.25 -2.49 -8.71
C VAL A 365 11.25 -3.58 -7.64
N GLU A 366 10.30 -4.52 -7.64
CA GLU A 366 10.33 -5.66 -6.71
C GLU A 366 11.63 -6.45 -6.87
N TYR A 367 11.97 -6.83 -8.11
CA TYR A 367 13.22 -7.52 -8.39
C TYR A 367 14.44 -6.65 -8.10
N PHE A 368 14.41 -5.36 -8.47
CA PHE A 368 15.50 -4.42 -8.16
C PHE A 368 15.79 -4.36 -6.65
N SER A 369 14.76 -4.24 -5.82
CA SER A 369 14.94 -4.15 -4.37
C SER A 369 15.60 -5.41 -3.80
N PHE A 370 15.31 -6.60 -4.35
CA PHE A 370 16.04 -7.81 -4.00
C PHE A 370 17.49 -7.78 -4.49
N ILE A 371 17.76 -7.66 -5.80
CA ILE A 371 19.12 -7.78 -6.34
C ILE A 371 20.05 -6.64 -5.90
N SER A 372 19.51 -5.48 -5.57
CA SER A 372 20.28 -4.33 -5.09
C SER A 372 20.93 -4.60 -3.73
N THR A 373 20.44 -5.59 -2.99
CA THR A 373 21.10 -6.09 -1.77
C THR A 373 22.34 -6.93 -2.06
N GLY A 374 22.55 -7.34 -3.31
CA GLY A 374 23.63 -8.25 -3.70
C GLY A 374 23.25 -9.73 -3.62
N PHE A 375 22.02 -10.08 -3.22
CA PHE A 375 21.52 -11.46 -3.29
C PHE A 375 21.00 -11.80 -4.70
N ARG A 376 21.19 -13.05 -5.10
CA ARG A 376 20.55 -13.68 -6.26
C ARG A 376 20.02 -15.05 -5.87
N LEU A 377 18.85 -15.39 -6.41
CA LEU A 377 18.27 -16.74 -6.29
C LEU A 377 19.17 -17.78 -6.93
N THR A 378 19.16 -18.99 -6.39
CA THR A 378 19.81 -20.16 -6.96
C THR A 378 18.79 -21.27 -7.17
N ASP A 379 19.15 -22.29 -7.98
CA ASP A 379 18.33 -23.49 -8.14
C ASP A 379 18.37 -24.41 -6.90
N ILE A 380 19.14 -24.05 -5.87
CA ILE A 380 19.25 -24.78 -4.61
C ILE A 380 18.34 -24.08 -3.59
N ASP A 381 17.36 -24.83 -3.09
CA ASP A 381 16.44 -24.33 -2.07
C ASP A 381 17.19 -23.71 -0.88
N GLU A 382 16.65 -22.60 -0.38
CA GLU A 382 17.18 -21.84 0.76
C GLU A 382 18.64 -21.37 0.62
N THR A 383 19.20 -21.35 -0.60
CA THR A 383 20.57 -20.90 -0.86
C THR A 383 20.60 -19.72 -1.81
N TYR A 384 21.43 -18.73 -1.49
CA TYR A 384 21.58 -17.49 -2.24
C TYR A 384 23.01 -17.32 -2.73
N GLN A 385 23.13 -16.86 -3.98
CA GLN A 385 24.39 -16.41 -4.56
C GLN A 385 24.60 -14.95 -4.19
N ILE A 386 25.81 -14.60 -3.75
CA ILE A 386 26.20 -13.21 -3.51
C ILE A 386 26.90 -12.65 -4.75
N ASP A 387 26.34 -11.56 -5.26
CA ASP A 387 26.85 -10.74 -6.35
C ASP A 387 27.25 -9.34 -5.85
N ALA A 388 26.94 -8.31 -6.63
CA ALA A 388 27.34 -6.93 -6.41
C ALA A 388 26.20 -6.11 -5.78
N PRO A 389 26.21 -5.85 -4.46
CA PRO A 389 25.26 -4.91 -3.84
C PRO A 389 25.38 -3.51 -4.47
N ILE A 390 24.23 -2.84 -4.62
CA ILE A 390 24.12 -1.48 -5.20
C ILE A 390 24.41 -0.39 -4.16
N PHE A 391 24.09 -0.63 -2.91
CA PHE A 391 24.37 0.31 -1.82
C PHE A 391 25.75 0.03 -1.21
N ASN A 392 26.39 1.05 -0.64
CA ASN A 392 27.66 0.89 0.05
C ASN A 392 27.47 0.05 1.33
N ARG A 393 26.35 0.27 2.00
CA ARG A 393 25.95 -0.49 3.17
C ARG A 393 24.44 -0.64 3.22
N ILE A 394 23.98 -1.81 3.63
CA ILE A 394 22.57 -2.12 3.88
C ILE A 394 22.50 -2.78 5.25
N SER A 395 21.67 -2.25 6.15
CA SER A 395 21.31 -2.93 7.40
C SER A 395 19.88 -3.42 7.27
N LEU A 396 19.64 -4.68 7.61
CA LEU A 396 18.32 -5.29 7.64
C LEU A 396 18.02 -5.81 9.04
N ASP A 397 16.88 -5.40 9.60
CA ASP A 397 16.32 -6.01 10.80
C ASP A 397 15.60 -7.31 10.44
N LEU A 398 16.16 -8.42 10.90
CA LEU A 398 15.62 -9.75 10.71
C LEU A 398 14.49 -10.02 11.70
N LEU A 399 13.58 -10.91 11.33
CA LEU A 399 12.38 -11.18 12.13
C LEU A 399 12.62 -11.87 13.47
N ASN A 400 13.76 -12.53 13.62
CA ASN A 400 14.19 -13.10 14.89
C ASN A 400 14.85 -12.06 15.81
N GLY A 401 14.77 -10.77 15.48
CA GLY A 401 15.35 -9.67 16.25
C GLY A 401 16.85 -9.46 16.05
N LYS A 402 17.49 -10.23 15.16
CA LYS A 402 18.89 -10.02 14.79
C LYS A 402 19.00 -9.03 13.64
N ASN A 403 20.21 -8.57 13.36
CA ASN A 403 20.49 -7.67 12.24
C ASN A 403 21.46 -8.33 11.25
N LEU A 404 21.21 -8.15 9.96
CA LEU A 404 22.15 -8.45 8.89
C LEU A 404 22.68 -7.14 8.32
N VAL A 405 24.00 -7.00 8.28
CA VAL A 405 24.68 -5.88 7.63
C VAL A 405 25.38 -6.39 6.37
N ILE A 406 25.10 -5.76 5.23
CA ILE A 406 25.78 -6.02 3.95
C ILE A 406 26.66 -4.81 3.65
N GLU A 407 27.95 -5.02 3.40
CA GLU A 407 28.90 -3.95 3.10
C GLU A 407 29.63 -4.19 1.78
N ALA A 408 29.55 -3.23 0.87
CA ALA A 408 30.35 -3.19 -0.35
C ALA A 408 31.69 -2.51 -0.05
N LYS A 409 32.81 -3.22 -0.23
CA LYS A 409 34.17 -2.70 -0.02
C LYS A 409 34.87 -2.47 -1.35
N ASN A 410 35.44 -1.29 -1.53
CA ASN A 410 36.19 -0.85 -2.71
C ASN A 410 35.36 -0.82 -4.01
N ARG A 411 34.04 -0.73 -3.90
CA ARG A 411 33.18 -0.60 -5.09
C ARG A 411 33.31 0.80 -5.69
N THR A 412 33.42 0.86 -7.01
CA THR A 412 33.39 2.11 -7.78
C THR A 412 32.46 1.93 -8.97
N GLU A 413 32.03 3.01 -9.61
CA GLU A 413 31.19 2.91 -10.82
C GLU A 413 31.87 2.14 -11.95
N LEU A 414 33.21 2.18 -12.00
CA LEU A 414 34.04 1.52 -13.00
C LEU A 414 34.34 0.05 -12.66
N ASN A 415 34.16 -0.37 -11.40
CA ASN A 415 34.44 -1.74 -10.98
C ASN A 415 33.29 -2.40 -10.20
N ASN A 416 32.70 -3.40 -10.85
CA ASN A 416 31.63 -4.21 -10.29
C ASN A 416 31.99 -5.71 -10.19
N LYS A 417 33.26 -6.09 -10.33
CA LYS A 417 33.69 -7.49 -10.22
C LYS A 417 33.97 -7.87 -8.76
N VAL A 418 33.19 -8.80 -8.23
CA VAL A 418 33.36 -9.36 -6.88
C VAL A 418 34.60 -10.25 -6.83
N SER A 419 35.49 -9.94 -5.89
CA SER A 419 36.76 -10.65 -5.67
C SER A 419 36.67 -11.66 -4.53
N LYS A 420 35.97 -11.29 -3.46
CA LYS A 420 35.82 -12.10 -2.25
C LYS A 420 34.54 -11.71 -1.52
N VAL A 421 33.86 -12.71 -0.95
CA VAL A 421 32.77 -12.49 0.00
C VAL A 421 33.11 -13.15 1.34
N THR A 422 32.82 -12.45 2.43
CA THR A 422 32.95 -12.99 3.80
C THR A 422 31.66 -12.79 4.57
N PHE A 423 31.27 -13.78 5.36
CA PHE A 423 30.19 -13.69 6.34
C PHE A 423 30.78 -13.92 7.73
N ASN A 424 30.58 -12.96 8.65
CA ASN A 424 31.17 -12.98 9.99
C ASN A 424 32.69 -13.28 9.96
N ASP A 425 33.37 -12.55 9.07
CA ASP A 425 34.82 -12.64 8.76
C ASP A 425 35.33 -13.98 8.20
N LYS A 426 34.45 -14.97 7.99
CA LYS A 426 34.76 -16.23 7.31
C LYS A 426 34.49 -16.11 5.81
N LYS A 427 35.44 -16.54 4.99
CA LYS A 427 35.26 -16.55 3.52
C LYS A 427 34.16 -17.54 3.13
N LEU A 428 33.25 -17.12 2.27
CA LEU A 428 32.22 -17.99 1.70
C LEU A 428 32.80 -18.81 0.54
N ASN A 429 32.42 -20.09 0.46
CA ASN A 429 32.75 -20.93 -0.68
C ASN A 429 31.78 -20.60 -1.82
N ASN A 430 32.33 -20.36 -3.02
CA ASN A 430 31.58 -19.97 -4.22
C ASN A 430 30.66 -18.75 -4.02
N ASN A 431 30.92 -17.92 -3.00
CA ASN A 431 30.08 -16.79 -2.60
C ASN A 431 28.60 -17.19 -2.36
N LEU A 432 28.36 -18.43 -1.91
CA LEU A 432 27.02 -18.91 -1.54
C LEU A 432 26.78 -18.75 -0.04
N ILE A 433 25.55 -18.42 0.34
CA ILE A 433 25.10 -18.35 1.73
C ILE A 433 23.69 -18.95 1.86
N THR A 434 23.43 -19.67 2.94
CA THR A 434 22.11 -20.26 3.19
C THR A 434 21.20 -19.31 3.97
N TYR A 435 19.90 -19.52 3.86
CA TYR A 435 18.89 -18.84 4.66
C TYR A 435 19.16 -18.96 6.15
N SER A 436 19.49 -20.16 6.62
CA SER A 436 19.83 -20.42 8.02
C SER A 436 21.00 -19.54 8.50
N GLN A 437 22.07 -19.43 7.68
CA GLN A 437 23.20 -18.55 7.97
C GLN A 437 22.80 -17.07 7.99
N ILE A 438 21.97 -16.62 7.05
CA ILE A 438 21.43 -15.25 7.06
C ILE A 438 20.68 -14.98 8.38
N MET A 439 19.85 -15.93 8.82
CA MET A 439 19.09 -15.84 10.06
C MET A 439 19.97 -15.91 11.33
N GLU A 440 21.25 -16.27 11.22
CA GLU A 440 22.20 -16.09 12.32
C GLU A 440 22.49 -14.62 12.61
N GLY A 441 22.26 -13.71 11.65
CA GLY A 441 22.64 -12.32 11.69
C GLY A 441 24.15 -12.10 11.53
N GLY A 442 24.56 -10.84 11.49
CA GLY A 442 25.97 -10.44 11.42
C GLY A 442 26.32 -9.69 10.15
N ILE A 443 27.58 -9.79 9.71
CA ILE A 443 28.14 -8.90 8.67
C ILE A 443 28.57 -9.71 7.45
N LEU A 444 27.94 -9.43 6.31
CA LEU A 444 28.31 -9.88 4.97
C LEU A 444 29.12 -8.79 4.26
N LYS A 445 30.41 -9.01 4.06
CA LYS A 445 31.29 -8.08 3.32
C LYS A 445 31.54 -8.60 1.92
N VAL A 446 31.23 -7.77 0.92
CA VAL A 446 31.50 -8.02 -0.50
C VAL A 446 32.66 -7.14 -0.94
N TYR A 447 33.78 -7.75 -1.28
CA TYR A 447 34.97 -7.05 -1.75
C TYR A 447 34.97 -7.05 -3.28
N PHE A 448 35.21 -5.87 -3.85
CA PHE A 448 35.42 -5.70 -5.28
C PHE A 448 36.91 -5.66 -5.58
N ASP A 449 37.29 -6.04 -6.80
CA ASP A 449 38.68 -5.90 -7.25
C ASP A 449 39.12 -4.42 -7.12
N THR A 450 40.42 -4.15 -7.01
CA THR A 450 40.93 -2.79 -7.18
C THR A 450 41.39 -2.66 -8.63
N VAL A 451 40.83 -1.71 -9.38
CA VAL A 451 41.42 -1.36 -10.68
C VAL A 451 42.72 -0.63 -10.36
N ASN A 452 43.85 -1.31 -10.53
CA ASN A 452 45.12 -0.62 -10.67
C ASN A 452 45.04 0.11 -12.01
N ASN A 453 45.11 1.44 -11.99
CA ASN A 453 45.12 2.30 -13.17
C ASN A 453 46.17 1.87 -14.20
#